data_AF-A0A7C3Z4S7-F1
#
_entry.id   AF-A0A7C3Z4S7-F1
#
_cell.length_a   1.000
_cell.length_b   1.000
_cell.length_c   1.000
_cell.angle_alpha   90.00
_cell.angle_beta   90.00
_cell.angle_gamma   90.00
#
_symmetry.space_group_name_H-M   'P 1'
#
loop_
_entity.id
_entity.type
_entity.pdbx_description
1 polymer ?
#
loop_
_entity_poly.entity_id
_entity_poly.type
_entity_poly.pdbx_seq_one_letter_code
_entity_poly.pdbx_strand_id
1 'polypeptide(L)'
;MYKPQFNKYFSPFIYCVEVKIDLKKNIHLNAAAYFEEAKKYEKKIEGVEKAIKETLKQIESYAEVKKPLKIERKKIEWFEQFHYFFTSNHCLVISGRNASQNEIIFSKYFNDDDILFHADIHGASLTVLKCKNPSESDLFETAQFAACFSSAWKAGIGAVNVYSARKNQVSKYSHGEYVAKGGFVIKGERKWFKGVKLELQVYFDNGFKIAPGVMKIEKSVKIRPGPVKRFDAMMKIKKKLGINLKDDFSGLLPGDCEIVQ
;
A
#
# COMPACT_ATOMS: atom_id res chain seq x y z
N MET A 1 66.39 -13.13 48.04
CA MET A 1 66.23 -12.36 46.78
C MET A 1 65.20 -11.27 47.00
N TYR A 2 65.66 -10.01 46.95
CA TYR A 2 64.96 -8.73 46.80
C TYR A 2 63.59 -8.46 47.46
N LYS A 3 63.62 -7.59 48.49
CA LYS A 3 62.51 -6.73 48.92
C LYS A 3 62.24 -5.63 47.88
N PRO A 4 61.05 -5.02 47.90
CA PRO A 4 60.99 -3.56 47.90
C PRO A 4 60.36 -3.05 49.20
N GLN A 5 61.10 -2.20 49.89
CA GLN A 5 60.61 -1.36 50.97
C GLN A 5 59.74 -0.26 50.34
N PHE A 6 58.46 -0.19 50.68
CA PHE A 6 57.65 0.99 50.35
C PHE A 6 57.78 2.01 51.48
N ASN A 7 58.58 3.03 51.18
CA ASN A 7 58.80 4.23 51.96
C ASN A 7 57.48 5.01 52.02
N LYS A 8 56.92 5.17 53.23
CA LYS A 8 55.62 5.81 53.45
C LYS A 8 55.82 7.33 53.61
N TYR A 9 56.26 8.00 52.53
CA TYR A 9 56.28 9.47 52.50
C TYR A 9 54.87 9.98 52.16
N PHE A 10 54.26 10.67 53.13
CA PHE A 10 53.14 11.58 52.90
C PHE A 10 53.55 12.60 51.84
N SER A 11 52.89 12.60 50.69
CA SER A 11 52.93 13.73 49.75
C SER A 11 51.69 14.59 50.02
N PRO A 12 51.82 15.79 50.61
CA PRO A 12 50.73 16.74 50.60
C PRO A 12 50.74 17.38 49.21
N PHE A 13 49.84 16.96 48.33
CA PHE A 13 49.56 17.75 47.12
C PHE A 13 48.93 19.07 47.59
N ILE A 14 49.75 20.11 47.75
CA ILE A 14 49.28 21.48 47.95
C ILE A 14 48.74 21.94 46.60
N TYR A 15 47.42 21.96 46.46
CA TYR A 15 46.77 22.61 45.33
C TYR A 15 46.81 24.12 45.55
N CYS A 16 47.76 24.79 44.91
CA CYS A 16 47.77 26.25 44.83
C CYS A 16 46.73 26.69 43.81
N VAL A 17 45.73 27.46 44.25
CA VAL A 17 44.74 28.08 43.38
C VAL A 17 45.06 29.56 43.29
N GLU A 18 45.33 30.04 42.08
CA GLU A 18 45.48 31.46 41.81
C GLU A 18 44.10 32.13 41.77
N VAL A 19 43.89 33.13 42.62
CA VAL A 19 42.63 33.88 42.72
C VAL A 19 42.89 35.35 42.40
N LYS A 20 42.04 35.95 41.57
CA LYS A 20 42.15 37.37 41.21
C LYS A 20 41.48 38.22 42.28
N ILE A 21 42.24 39.08 42.96
CA ILE A 21 41.71 39.93 44.04
C ILE A 21 41.55 41.35 43.52
N ASP A 22 40.39 41.97 43.77
CA ASP A 22 40.18 43.40 43.52
C ASP A 22 40.78 44.20 44.69
N LEU A 23 41.86 44.92 44.43
CA LEU A 23 42.60 45.70 45.42
C LEU A 23 41.80 46.89 45.98
N LYS A 24 40.69 47.28 45.33
CA LYS A 24 39.80 48.35 45.83
C LYS A 24 38.85 47.86 46.92
N LYS A 25 38.77 46.55 47.15
CA LYS A 25 37.88 45.91 48.13
C LYS A 25 38.70 45.26 49.23
N ASN A 26 38.14 45.20 50.43
CA ASN A 26 38.75 44.43 51.50
C ASN A 26 38.65 42.92 51.21
N ILE A 27 39.42 42.12 51.95
CA ILE A 27 39.50 40.67 51.75
C ILE A 27 38.14 39.97 51.92
N HIS A 28 37.32 40.45 52.86
CA HIS A 28 35.99 39.89 53.11
C HIS A 28 35.02 40.14 51.96
N LEU A 29 35.06 41.33 51.35
CA LEU A 29 34.23 41.71 50.20
C LEU A 29 34.62 40.95 48.93
N ASN A 30 35.92 40.69 48.73
CA ASN A 30 36.38 39.82 47.65
C ASN A 30 35.89 38.38 47.83
N ALA A 31 36.02 37.82 49.04
CA ALA A 31 35.53 36.48 49.35
C ALA A 31 34.00 36.37 49.18
N ALA A 32 33.25 37.38 49.63
CA ALA A 32 31.79 37.43 49.47
C ALA A 32 31.37 37.47 47.99
N ALA A 33 32.07 38.24 47.15
CA ALA A 33 31.79 38.32 45.72
C ALA A 33 31.97 36.96 45.02
N TYR A 34 33.06 36.25 45.32
CA TYR A 34 33.28 34.90 44.80
C TYR A 34 32.22 33.90 45.27
N PHE A 35 31.79 34.00 46.53
CA PHE A 35 30.75 33.16 47.07
C PHE A 35 29.39 33.41 46.40
N GLU A 36 29.04 34.68 46.16
CA GLU A 36 27.83 35.04 45.42
C GLU A 36 27.86 34.58 43.96
N GLU A 37 29.02 34.64 43.31
CA GLU A 37 29.18 34.18 41.94
C GLU A 37 29.04 32.66 41.85
N ALA A 38 29.67 31.92 42.75
CA ALA A 38 29.52 30.46 42.86
C ALA A 38 28.04 30.07 43.04
N LYS A 39 27.34 30.73 43.96
CA LYS A 39 25.91 30.49 44.20
C LYS A 39 25.03 30.80 42.97
N LYS A 40 25.41 31.79 42.16
CA LYS A 40 24.72 32.07 40.88
C LYS A 40 24.96 30.96 39.86
N TYR A 41 26.18 30.43 39.76
CA TYR A 41 26.48 29.33 38.84
C TYR A 41 25.80 28.02 39.27
N GLU A 42 25.76 27.71 40.56
CA GLU A 42 25.03 26.55 41.08
C GLU A 42 23.56 26.55 40.65
N LYS A 43 22.87 27.69 40.82
CA LYS A 43 21.48 27.83 40.36
C LYS A 43 21.32 27.69 38.85
N LYS A 44 22.31 28.09 38.06
CA LYS A 44 22.30 27.93 36.60
C LYS A 44 22.47 26.46 36.19
N ILE A 45 23.31 25.71 36.91
CA ILE A 45 23.54 24.29 36.66
C ILE A 45 22.23 23.52 36.81
N GLU A 46 21.45 23.76 37.87
CA GLU A 46 20.14 23.11 38.06
C GLU A 46 19.17 23.37 36.89
N GLY A 47 19.16 24.59 36.35
CA GLY A 47 18.33 24.94 35.20
C GLY A 47 18.78 24.24 33.92
N VAL A 48 20.09 24.15 33.71
CA VAL A 48 20.69 23.45 32.55
C VAL A 48 20.42 21.94 32.62
N GLU A 49 20.56 21.32 33.79
CA GLU A 49 20.27 19.89 33.98
C GLU A 49 18.82 19.54 33.67
N LYS A 50 17.86 20.39 34.09
CA LYS A 50 16.44 20.21 33.74
C LYS A 50 16.20 20.30 32.23
N ALA A 51 16.78 21.31 31.57
CA ALA A 51 16.65 21.48 30.12
C ALA A 51 17.24 20.29 29.35
N ILE A 52 18.40 19.77 29.78
CA ILE A 52 19.01 18.56 29.21
C ILE A 52 18.07 17.37 29.38
N LYS A 53 17.51 17.17 30.57
CA LYS A 53 16.60 16.05 30.86
C LYS A 53 15.31 16.09 30.04
N GLU A 54 14.73 17.27 29.85
CA GLU A 54 13.54 17.46 29.00
C GLU A 54 13.85 17.18 27.52
N THR A 55 15.00 17.67 27.04
CA THR A 55 15.46 17.43 25.67
C THR A 55 15.70 15.94 25.42
N LEU A 56 16.34 15.22 26.36
CA LEU A 56 16.56 13.78 26.27
C LEU A 56 15.25 12.99 26.22
N LYS A 57 14.27 13.33 27.08
CA LYS A 57 12.94 12.72 27.03
C LYS A 57 12.24 12.95 25.70
N GLN A 58 12.34 14.15 25.14
CA GLN A 58 11.79 14.43 23.82
C GLN A 58 12.48 13.57 22.75
N ILE A 59 13.81 13.51 22.74
CA ILE A 59 14.58 12.67 21.80
C ILE A 59 14.18 11.19 21.91
N GLU A 60 14.04 10.66 23.12
CA GLU A 60 13.58 9.27 23.36
C GLU A 60 12.17 9.05 22.78
N SER A 61 11.23 9.95 23.06
CA SER A 61 9.87 9.86 22.50
C SER A 61 9.86 9.93 20.97
N TYR A 62 10.73 10.74 20.35
CA TYR A 62 10.88 10.81 18.90
C TYR A 62 11.54 9.57 18.31
N ALA A 63 12.48 8.94 19.03
CA ALA A 63 13.17 7.72 18.61
C ALA A 63 12.26 6.48 18.66
N GLU A 64 11.36 6.39 19.64
CA GLU A 64 10.36 5.32 19.72
C GLU A 64 9.35 5.38 18.57
N VAL A 65 8.97 6.58 18.12
CA VAL A 65 8.01 6.78 17.02
C VAL A 65 8.64 6.52 15.64
N LYS A 66 9.97 6.60 15.52
CA LYS A 66 10.71 6.46 14.24
C LYS A 66 11.65 5.26 14.19
N LYS A 67 11.30 4.10 14.73
CA LYS A 67 11.93 2.87 14.22
C LYS A 67 11.47 2.69 12.77
N PRO A 68 12.34 2.84 11.76
CA PRO A 68 11.95 2.51 10.40
C PRO A 68 11.62 1.02 10.40
N LEU A 69 10.34 0.69 10.20
CA LEU A 69 9.94 -0.66 9.84
C LEU A 69 10.90 -1.10 8.73
N LYS A 70 11.61 -2.21 8.93
CA LYS A 70 12.38 -2.83 7.84
C LYS A 70 11.36 -3.14 6.75
N ILE A 71 11.27 -2.27 5.74
CA ILE A 71 10.49 -2.52 4.55
C ILE A 71 11.26 -3.58 3.78
N GLU A 72 11.02 -4.85 4.07
CA GLU A 72 11.34 -5.91 3.12
C GLU A 72 10.67 -5.51 1.81
N ARG A 73 11.48 -5.25 0.78
CA ARG A 73 10.97 -4.93 -0.55
C ARG A 73 10.17 -6.14 -1.01
N LYS A 74 8.86 -6.08 -0.85
CA LYS A 74 7.92 -7.10 -1.32
C LYS A 74 8.26 -7.39 -2.78
N LYS A 75 8.53 -8.64 -3.09
CA LYS A 75 8.78 -9.08 -4.46
C LYS A 75 7.52 -8.76 -5.26
N ILE A 76 7.62 -7.83 -6.19
CA ILE A 76 6.49 -7.43 -7.04
C ILE A 76 6.23 -8.59 -7.98
N GLU A 77 5.06 -9.19 -7.86
CA GLU A 77 4.66 -10.28 -8.76
C GLU A 77 4.37 -9.73 -10.16
N TRP A 78 4.67 -10.51 -11.19
CA TRP A 78 4.56 -10.08 -12.60
C TRP A 78 3.13 -9.68 -13.01
N PHE A 79 2.11 -10.19 -12.30
CA PHE A 79 0.70 -9.90 -12.59
C PHE A 79 0.21 -8.58 -11.97
N GLU A 80 0.95 -7.97 -11.03
CA GLU A 80 0.52 -6.75 -10.32
C GLU A 80 0.45 -5.52 -11.25
N GLN A 81 1.05 -5.60 -12.44
CA GLN A 81 0.93 -4.58 -13.49
C GLN A 81 -0.47 -4.55 -14.16
N PHE A 82 -1.27 -5.61 -14.00
CA PHE A 82 -2.63 -5.74 -14.55
C PHE A 82 -3.69 -5.48 -13.47
N HIS A 83 -4.97 -5.43 -13.84
CA HIS A 83 -6.01 -5.70 -12.85
C HIS A 83 -6.00 -7.20 -12.55
N TYR A 84 -6.02 -7.58 -11.27
CA TYR A 84 -5.96 -8.99 -10.91
C TYR A 84 -6.74 -9.27 -9.63
N PHE A 85 -7.16 -10.50 -9.47
CA PHE A 85 -7.65 -11.06 -8.22
C PHE A 85 -7.44 -12.58 -8.22
N PHE A 86 -7.65 -13.22 -7.08
CA PHE A 86 -7.68 -14.67 -6.96
C PHE A 86 -9.11 -15.10 -6.72
N THR A 87 -9.57 -16.13 -7.43
CA THR A 87 -10.91 -16.71 -7.23
C THR A 87 -10.99 -17.41 -5.87
N SER A 88 -12.20 -17.82 -5.49
CA SER A 88 -12.44 -18.57 -4.24
C SER A 88 -11.65 -19.88 -4.17
N ASN A 89 -11.30 -20.48 -5.31
CA ASN A 89 -10.47 -21.69 -5.39
C ASN A 89 -8.99 -21.38 -5.73
N HIS A 90 -8.53 -20.17 -5.44
CA HIS A 90 -7.13 -19.73 -5.61
C HIS A 90 -6.61 -19.74 -7.05
N CYS A 91 -7.50 -19.67 -8.06
CA CYS A 91 -7.08 -19.47 -9.44
C CYS A 91 -6.83 -17.97 -9.71
N LEU A 92 -5.74 -17.66 -10.40
CA LEU A 92 -5.36 -16.28 -10.71
C LEU A 92 -6.21 -15.77 -11.88
N VAL A 93 -6.74 -14.56 -11.76
CA VAL A 93 -7.38 -13.84 -12.86
C VAL A 93 -6.61 -12.56 -13.13
N ILE A 94 -6.32 -12.30 -14.41
CA ILE A 94 -5.69 -11.05 -14.87
C ILE A 94 -6.57 -10.37 -15.93
N SER A 95 -6.59 -9.04 -15.93
CA SER A 95 -7.37 -8.23 -16.87
C SER A 95 -6.60 -6.97 -17.26
N GLY A 96 -6.57 -6.66 -18.55
CA GLY A 96 -5.79 -5.53 -19.04
C GLY A 96 -6.41 -4.18 -18.67
N ARG A 97 -5.57 -3.21 -18.29
CA ARG A 97 -6.00 -1.85 -17.97
C ARG A 97 -6.24 -0.99 -19.19
N ASN A 98 -5.68 -1.38 -20.34
CA ASN A 98 -5.78 -0.68 -21.61
C ASN A 98 -5.53 -1.64 -22.79
N ALA A 99 -5.74 -1.16 -24.01
CA ALA A 99 -5.60 -1.97 -25.23
C ALA A 99 -4.19 -2.56 -25.40
N SER A 100 -3.12 -1.84 -25.01
CA SER A 100 -1.75 -2.36 -25.08
C SER A 100 -1.54 -3.52 -24.11
N GLN A 101 -2.06 -3.41 -22.87
CA GLN A 101 -2.00 -4.51 -21.91
C GLN A 101 -2.85 -5.71 -22.35
N ASN A 102 -4.00 -5.51 -22.98
CA ASN A 102 -4.81 -6.60 -23.54
C ASN A 102 -4.01 -7.43 -24.56
N GLU A 103 -3.18 -6.78 -25.38
CA GLU A 103 -2.31 -7.47 -26.34
C GLU A 103 -1.16 -8.22 -25.67
N ILE A 104 -0.57 -7.64 -24.62
CA ILE A 104 0.44 -8.32 -23.82
C ILE A 104 -0.15 -9.56 -23.16
N ILE A 105 -1.34 -9.47 -22.57
CA ILE A 105 -2.03 -10.60 -21.97
C ILE A 105 -2.29 -11.68 -23.02
N PHE A 106 -2.87 -11.31 -24.17
CA PHE A 106 -3.18 -12.27 -25.23
C PHE A 106 -1.92 -12.98 -25.79
N SER A 107 -0.83 -12.23 -26.00
CA SER A 107 0.38 -12.78 -26.63
C SER A 107 1.30 -13.54 -25.68
N LYS A 108 1.46 -13.06 -24.44
CA LYS A 108 2.45 -13.61 -23.48
C LYS A 108 1.82 -14.40 -22.33
N TYR A 109 0.60 -14.05 -21.95
CA TYR A 109 -0.04 -14.55 -20.74
C TYR A 109 -1.39 -15.21 -21.02
N PHE A 110 -1.64 -15.71 -22.23
CA PHE A 110 -2.79 -16.55 -22.52
C PHE A 110 -2.28 -17.88 -23.05
N ASN A 111 -2.42 -18.93 -22.26
CA ASN A 111 -1.94 -20.29 -22.52
C ASN A 111 -3.13 -21.21 -22.82
N ASP A 112 -2.85 -22.44 -23.24
CA ASP A 112 -3.89 -23.36 -23.74
C ASP A 112 -4.86 -23.82 -22.64
N ASP A 113 -4.38 -23.96 -21.41
CA ASP A 113 -5.19 -24.31 -20.23
C ASP A 113 -6.07 -23.15 -19.72
N ASP A 114 -5.81 -21.94 -20.18
CA ASP A 114 -6.49 -20.74 -19.68
C ASP A 114 -7.84 -20.52 -20.38
N ILE A 115 -8.65 -19.64 -19.79
CA ILE A 115 -9.95 -19.24 -20.35
C ILE A 115 -10.01 -17.73 -20.46
N LEU A 116 -10.33 -17.24 -21.66
CA LEU A 116 -10.55 -15.83 -21.93
C LEU A 116 -12.01 -15.47 -21.65
N PHE A 117 -12.23 -14.30 -21.07
CA PHE A 117 -13.52 -13.69 -20.81
C PHE A 117 -13.53 -12.27 -21.39
N HIS A 118 -14.68 -11.89 -21.95
CA HIS A 118 -14.90 -10.55 -22.47
C HIS A 118 -16.39 -10.21 -22.38
N ALA A 119 -16.70 -8.99 -21.93
CA ALA A 119 -18.08 -8.52 -21.89
C ALA A 119 -18.57 -8.23 -23.31
N ASP A 120 -19.83 -8.50 -23.60
CA ASP A 120 -20.44 -8.26 -24.91
C ASP A 120 -20.80 -6.78 -25.09
N ILE A 121 -19.78 -5.93 -25.01
CA ILE A 121 -19.85 -4.48 -25.15
C ILE A 121 -18.48 -3.96 -25.61
N HIS A 122 -18.50 -2.86 -26.36
CA HIS A 122 -17.27 -2.20 -26.77
C HIS A 122 -16.45 -1.70 -25.56
N GLY A 123 -15.12 -1.69 -25.69
CA GLY A 123 -14.25 -1.19 -24.62
C GLY A 123 -14.21 -2.06 -23.36
N ALA A 124 -14.60 -3.33 -23.46
CA ALA A 124 -14.35 -4.31 -22.41
C ALA A 124 -12.86 -4.71 -22.37
N SER A 125 -12.35 -4.95 -21.17
CA SER A 125 -11.01 -5.48 -20.98
C SER A 125 -10.94 -6.96 -21.38
N LEU A 126 -9.76 -7.39 -21.85
CA LEU A 126 -9.49 -8.80 -22.03
C LEU A 126 -9.10 -9.38 -20.67
N THR A 127 -9.95 -10.28 -20.15
CA THR A 127 -9.74 -10.96 -18.87
C THR A 127 -9.39 -12.43 -19.11
N VAL A 128 -8.39 -12.95 -18.41
CA VAL A 128 -7.94 -14.34 -18.52
C VAL A 128 -7.93 -14.99 -17.14
N LEU A 129 -8.59 -16.14 -17.04
CA LEU A 129 -8.55 -17.04 -15.91
C LEU A 129 -7.43 -18.07 -16.10
N LYS A 130 -6.45 -18.06 -15.19
CA LYS A 130 -5.32 -18.98 -15.12
C LYS A 130 -5.68 -20.20 -14.27
N CYS A 131 -6.36 -21.16 -14.87
CA CYS A 131 -6.91 -22.31 -14.14
C CYS A 131 -7.15 -23.49 -15.09
N LYS A 132 -6.50 -24.64 -14.85
CA LYS A 132 -6.66 -25.84 -15.68
C LYS A 132 -8.08 -26.43 -15.61
N ASN A 133 -8.57 -26.59 -14.38
CA ASN A 133 -9.89 -27.16 -14.08
C ASN A 133 -10.70 -26.18 -13.21
N PRO A 134 -11.25 -25.10 -13.81
CA PRO A 134 -12.02 -24.12 -13.05
C PRO A 134 -13.39 -24.68 -12.66
N SER A 135 -13.80 -24.38 -11.44
CA SER A 135 -15.17 -24.64 -10.99
C SER A 135 -16.15 -23.62 -11.60
N GLU A 136 -17.46 -23.90 -11.53
CA GLU A 136 -18.47 -22.92 -11.98
C GLU A 136 -18.41 -21.60 -11.18
N SER A 137 -18.00 -21.62 -9.91
CA SER A 137 -17.80 -20.38 -9.15
C SER A 137 -16.63 -19.57 -9.70
N ASP A 138 -15.50 -20.20 -10.04
CA ASP A 138 -14.35 -19.49 -10.64
C ASP A 138 -14.73 -18.83 -11.96
N LEU A 139 -15.53 -19.53 -12.78
CA LEU A 139 -16.02 -19.01 -14.05
C LEU A 139 -16.95 -17.81 -13.84
N PHE A 140 -17.89 -17.90 -12.90
CA PHE A 140 -18.83 -16.83 -12.63
C PHE A 140 -18.18 -15.61 -11.97
N GLU A 141 -17.25 -15.82 -11.04
CA GLU A 141 -16.43 -14.76 -10.43
C GLU A 141 -15.62 -14.03 -11.51
N THR A 142 -14.97 -14.77 -12.41
CA THR A 142 -14.23 -14.19 -13.52
C THR A 142 -15.14 -13.42 -14.48
N ALA A 143 -16.31 -13.96 -14.80
CA ALA A 143 -17.28 -13.30 -15.66
C ALA A 143 -17.75 -11.98 -15.07
N GLN A 144 -18.06 -11.93 -13.77
CA GLN A 144 -18.44 -10.69 -13.10
C GLN A 144 -17.29 -9.67 -13.08
N PHE A 145 -16.05 -10.11 -12.88
CA PHE A 145 -14.90 -9.23 -12.99
C PHE A 145 -14.79 -8.60 -14.38
N ALA A 146 -14.88 -9.43 -15.44
CA ALA A 146 -14.80 -8.97 -16.82
C ALA A 146 -15.94 -8.00 -17.18
N ALA A 147 -17.15 -8.23 -16.68
CA ALA A 147 -18.28 -7.31 -16.83
C ALA A 147 -17.99 -5.93 -16.25
N CYS A 148 -17.39 -5.86 -15.06
CA CYS A 148 -17.13 -4.61 -14.35
C CYS A 148 -16.03 -3.76 -15.00
N PHE A 149 -15.01 -4.39 -15.60
CA PHE A 149 -13.95 -3.70 -16.34
C PHE A 149 -14.33 -3.54 -17.82
N SER A 150 -15.43 -2.85 -18.06
CA SER A 150 -15.91 -2.52 -19.40
C SER A 150 -16.50 -1.12 -19.48
N SER A 151 -16.82 -0.66 -20.69
CA SER A 151 -17.50 0.63 -20.88
C SER A 151 -18.87 0.69 -20.19
N ALA A 152 -19.49 -0.46 -19.92
CA ALA A 152 -20.77 -0.56 -19.22
C ALA A 152 -20.75 0.12 -17.85
N TRP A 153 -19.61 0.06 -17.15
CA TRP A 153 -19.46 0.74 -15.86
C TRP A 153 -19.61 2.25 -15.99
N LYS A 154 -18.92 2.85 -16.97
CA LYS A 154 -19.00 4.30 -17.23
C LYS A 154 -20.36 4.72 -17.77
N ALA A 155 -21.03 3.82 -18.49
CA ALA A 155 -22.38 4.04 -18.99
C ALA A 155 -23.48 3.88 -17.91
N GLY A 156 -23.12 3.48 -16.68
CA GLY A 156 -24.09 3.26 -15.60
C GLY A 156 -24.99 2.04 -15.80
N ILE A 157 -24.59 1.10 -16.66
CA ILE A 157 -25.35 -0.12 -16.94
C ILE A 157 -25.20 -1.08 -15.76
N GLY A 158 -26.33 -1.60 -15.24
CA GLY A 158 -26.33 -2.48 -14.07
C GLY A 158 -25.91 -3.93 -14.34
N ALA A 159 -26.06 -4.42 -15.58
CA ALA A 159 -25.68 -5.78 -15.96
C ALA A 159 -25.38 -5.90 -17.46
N VAL A 160 -24.48 -6.82 -17.83
CA VAL A 160 -24.14 -7.14 -19.23
C VAL A 160 -23.98 -8.63 -19.42
N ASN A 161 -24.04 -9.07 -20.68
CA ASN A 161 -23.65 -10.43 -21.03
C ASN A 161 -22.12 -10.52 -21.11
N VAL A 162 -21.59 -11.68 -20.74
CA VAL A 162 -20.15 -12.00 -20.85
C VAL A 162 -20.04 -13.33 -21.56
N TYR A 163 -19.07 -13.47 -22.45
CA TYR A 163 -18.75 -14.76 -23.03
C TYR A 163 -17.36 -15.21 -22.60
N SER A 164 -17.14 -16.51 -22.62
CA SER A 164 -15.83 -17.11 -22.47
C SER A 164 -15.42 -17.98 -23.65
N ALA A 165 -14.13 -18.03 -23.94
CA ALA A 165 -13.53 -18.82 -25.02
C ALA A 165 -12.17 -19.38 -24.61
N ARG A 166 -11.84 -20.57 -25.12
CA ARG A 166 -10.52 -21.20 -24.99
C ARG A 166 -9.54 -20.59 -26.00
N LYS A 167 -8.24 -20.74 -25.76
CA LYS A 167 -7.20 -20.13 -26.61
C LYS A 167 -7.27 -20.54 -28.07
N ASN A 168 -7.52 -21.81 -28.35
CA ASN A 168 -7.69 -22.34 -29.71
C ASN A 168 -8.88 -21.72 -30.47
N GLN A 169 -9.85 -21.13 -29.77
CA GLN A 169 -11.01 -20.47 -30.36
C GLN A 169 -10.74 -19.00 -30.69
N VAL A 170 -9.70 -18.37 -30.13
CA VAL A 170 -9.46 -16.93 -30.27
C VAL A 170 -8.40 -16.65 -31.33
N SER A 171 -8.73 -15.78 -32.28
CA SER A 171 -7.84 -15.38 -33.37
C SER A 171 -7.75 -13.86 -33.49
N LYS A 172 -6.60 -13.39 -33.98
CA LYS A 172 -6.37 -12.00 -34.40
C LYS A 172 -6.69 -11.76 -35.87
N TYR A 173 -7.15 -12.77 -36.58
CA TYR A 173 -7.46 -12.68 -38.00
C TYR A 173 -8.94 -12.95 -38.25
N SER A 174 -9.57 -12.09 -39.05
CA SER A 174 -10.93 -12.26 -39.57
C SER A 174 -10.84 -12.31 -41.09
N HIS A 175 -11.29 -13.40 -41.72
CA HIS A 175 -11.32 -13.53 -43.19
C HIS A 175 -9.98 -13.19 -43.89
N GLY A 176 -8.84 -13.48 -43.26
CA GLY A 176 -7.50 -13.21 -43.79
C GLY A 176 -6.93 -11.82 -43.43
N GLU A 177 -7.75 -10.92 -42.90
CA GLU A 177 -7.31 -9.59 -42.45
C GLU A 177 -6.96 -9.58 -40.97
N TYR A 178 -5.94 -8.80 -40.61
CA TYR A 178 -5.56 -8.59 -39.21
C TYR A 178 -6.54 -7.64 -38.51
N VAL A 179 -7.05 -8.06 -37.37
CA VAL A 179 -8.01 -7.28 -36.60
C VAL A 179 -7.27 -6.18 -35.84
N ALA A 180 -7.87 -4.98 -35.83
CA ALA A 180 -7.32 -3.82 -35.14
C ALA A 180 -6.99 -4.08 -33.66
N LYS A 181 -6.14 -3.21 -33.10
CA LYS A 181 -5.70 -3.25 -31.72
C LYS A 181 -6.88 -3.42 -30.75
N GLY A 182 -6.82 -4.45 -29.91
CA GLY A 182 -7.89 -4.77 -28.95
C GLY A 182 -9.08 -5.57 -29.49
N GLY A 183 -9.18 -5.82 -30.80
CA GLY A 183 -10.19 -6.72 -31.36
C GLY A 183 -9.73 -8.18 -31.39
N PHE A 184 -10.66 -9.12 -31.19
CA PHE A 184 -10.42 -10.56 -31.20
C PHE A 184 -11.60 -11.26 -31.86
N VAL A 185 -11.31 -12.25 -32.70
CA VAL A 185 -12.30 -13.06 -33.41
C VAL A 185 -12.41 -14.39 -32.68
N ILE A 186 -13.62 -14.77 -32.31
CA ILE A 186 -13.88 -16.08 -31.70
C ILE A 186 -14.50 -17.01 -32.73
N LYS A 187 -13.87 -18.16 -32.92
CA LYS A 187 -14.30 -19.25 -33.77
C LYS A 187 -15.03 -20.31 -32.94
N GLY A 188 -16.13 -20.84 -33.48
CA GLY A 188 -16.92 -21.87 -32.82
C GLY A 188 -17.84 -21.33 -31.71
N GLU A 189 -18.27 -22.23 -30.83
CA GLU A 189 -19.26 -21.94 -29.79
C GLU A 189 -18.67 -21.18 -28.60
N ARG A 190 -19.42 -20.20 -28.10
CA ARG A 190 -19.10 -19.40 -26.92
C ARG A 190 -19.91 -19.89 -25.73
N LYS A 191 -19.28 -20.06 -24.56
CA LYS A 191 -20.04 -20.20 -23.30
C LYS A 191 -20.47 -18.80 -22.86
N TRP A 192 -21.76 -18.63 -22.58
CA TRP A 192 -22.37 -17.34 -22.23
C TRP A 192 -22.77 -17.28 -20.76
N PHE A 193 -22.48 -16.15 -20.14
CA PHE A 193 -22.94 -15.74 -18.82
C PHE A 193 -23.88 -14.56 -19.05
N LYS A 194 -25.18 -14.78 -18.89
CA LYS A 194 -26.21 -13.78 -19.20
C LYS A 194 -26.53 -12.92 -17.98
N GLY A 195 -26.77 -11.64 -18.20
CA GLY A 195 -27.24 -10.72 -17.14
C GLY A 195 -26.27 -10.62 -15.95
N VAL A 196 -24.97 -10.62 -16.21
CA VAL A 196 -23.93 -10.53 -15.17
C VAL A 196 -23.95 -9.12 -14.58
N LYS A 197 -24.31 -9.02 -13.30
CA LYS A 197 -24.40 -7.74 -12.58
C LYS A 197 -23.02 -7.10 -12.44
N LEU A 198 -22.94 -5.80 -12.68
CA LEU A 198 -21.75 -5.00 -12.43
C LEU A 198 -21.67 -4.68 -10.93
N GLU A 199 -21.01 -5.56 -10.19
CA GLU A 199 -20.75 -5.40 -8.76
C GLU A 199 -19.32 -5.85 -8.46
N LEU A 200 -18.56 -4.99 -7.79
CA LEU A 200 -17.25 -5.30 -7.24
C LEU A 200 -17.30 -5.13 -5.73
N GLN A 201 -16.27 -5.62 -5.05
CA GLN A 201 -16.03 -5.32 -3.65
C GLN A 201 -14.58 -4.94 -3.44
N VAL A 202 -14.36 -3.95 -2.59
CA VAL A 202 -13.03 -3.47 -2.18
C VAL A 202 -12.75 -3.99 -0.78
N TYR A 203 -11.56 -4.52 -0.57
CA TYR A 203 -11.10 -5.02 0.72
C TYR A 203 -9.63 -4.66 0.92
N PHE A 204 -9.14 -4.87 2.13
CA PHE A 204 -7.74 -4.59 2.48
C PHE A 204 -7.04 -5.85 2.96
N ASP A 205 -5.95 -6.18 2.29
CA ASP A 205 -5.06 -7.28 2.63
C ASP A 205 -3.65 -6.92 2.15
N ASN A 206 -2.82 -6.41 3.08
CA ASN A 206 -1.51 -5.85 2.79
C ASN A 206 -1.51 -4.84 1.62
N GLY A 207 -2.57 -4.02 1.57
CA GLY A 207 -2.89 -3.11 0.46
C GLY A 207 -4.36 -3.20 0.06
N PHE A 208 -4.88 -2.17 -0.62
CA PHE A 208 -6.22 -2.19 -1.17
C PHE A 208 -6.30 -3.14 -2.36
N LYS A 209 -7.34 -3.99 -2.38
CA LYS A 209 -7.60 -4.96 -3.43
C LYS A 209 -9.07 -4.92 -3.84
N ILE A 210 -9.35 -5.49 -5.01
CA ILE A 210 -10.67 -5.54 -5.62
C ILE A 210 -10.98 -6.99 -6.00
N ALA A 211 -12.24 -7.37 -5.82
CA ALA A 211 -12.75 -8.67 -6.22
C ALA A 211 -14.18 -8.54 -6.78
N PRO A 212 -14.68 -9.54 -7.51
CA PRO A 212 -16.10 -9.64 -7.85
C PRO A 212 -17.00 -9.57 -6.61
N GLY A 213 -18.13 -8.86 -6.71
CA GLY A 213 -19.10 -8.74 -5.61
C GLY A 213 -19.74 -10.06 -5.16
N VAL A 214 -19.71 -11.09 -6.01
CA VAL A 214 -20.25 -12.44 -5.71
C VAL A 214 -19.38 -13.24 -4.75
N MET A 215 -18.10 -12.89 -4.60
CA MET A 215 -17.20 -13.58 -3.67
C MET A 215 -17.57 -13.29 -2.22
N LYS A 216 -17.28 -14.24 -1.32
CA LYS A 216 -17.46 -14.06 0.12
C LYS A 216 -16.15 -13.56 0.74
N ILE A 217 -16.12 -12.29 1.16
CA ILE A 217 -14.98 -11.68 1.83
C ILE A 217 -15.49 -10.99 3.10
N GLU A 218 -14.92 -11.32 4.26
CA GLU A 218 -15.46 -10.89 5.57
C GLU A 218 -15.45 -9.37 5.78
N LYS A 219 -14.34 -8.71 5.40
CA LYS A 219 -14.12 -7.26 5.61
C LYS A 219 -13.98 -6.56 4.28
N SER A 220 -15.10 -6.43 3.56
CA SER A 220 -15.16 -5.77 2.26
C SER A 220 -16.29 -4.75 2.17
N VAL A 221 -16.21 -3.87 1.18
CA VAL A 221 -17.23 -2.88 0.83
C VAL A 221 -17.62 -3.10 -0.63
N LYS A 222 -18.89 -3.43 -0.86
CA LYS A 222 -19.45 -3.60 -2.20
C LYS A 222 -19.70 -2.27 -2.90
N ILE A 223 -19.45 -2.25 -4.19
CA ILE A 223 -19.62 -1.09 -5.06
C ILE A 223 -20.25 -1.49 -6.39
N ARG A 224 -20.97 -0.54 -6.98
CA ARG A 224 -21.57 -0.66 -8.31
C ARG A 224 -21.42 0.65 -9.09
N PRO A 225 -21.67 0.67 -10.41
CA PRO A 225 -21.72 1.91 -11.17
C PRO A 225 -22.67 2.92 -10.50
N GLY A 226 -22.24 4.18 -10.40
CA GLY A 226 -23.01 5.20 -9.70
C GLY A 226 -22.46 6.60 -9.88
N PRO A 227 -23.18 7.64 -9.40
CA PRO A 227 -22.87 9.03 -9.69
C PRO A 227 -21.74 9.61 -8.83
N VAL A 228 -21.28 8.89 -7.80
CA VAL A 228 -20.25 9.39 -6.89
C VAL A 228 -18.87 9.25 -7.54
N LYS A 229 -18.14 10.37 -7.62
CA LYS A 229 -16.81 10.42 -8.23
C LYS A 229 -15.85 9.43 -7.56
N ARG A 230 -14.94 8.83 -8.34
CA ARG A 230 -13.96 7.84 -7.87
C ARG A 230 -13.23 8.22 -6.58
N PHE A 231 -12.75 9.46 -6.47
CA PHE A 231 -12.03 9.92 -5.29
C PHE A 231 -12.92 9.99 -4.04
N ASP A 232 -14.15 10.48 -4.18
CA ASP A 232 -15.11 10.56 -3.08
C ASP A 232 -15.58 9.17 -2.65
N ALA A 233 -15.79 8.28 -3.61
CA ALA A 233 -16.11 6.87 -3.35
C ALA A 233 -14.97 6.19 -2.59
N MET A 234 -13.71 6.39 -3.02
CA MET A 234 -12.52 5.89 -2.33
C MET A 234 -12.49 6.35 -0.86
N MET A 235 -12.71 7.64 -0.58
CA MET A 235 -12.73 8.16 0.79
C MET A 235 -13.84 7.53 1.65
N LYS A 236 -15.04 7.35 1.08
CA LYS A 236 -16.15 6.67 1.76
C LYS A 236 -15.83 5.20 2.05
N ILE A 237 -15.17 4.51 1.11
CA ILE A 237 -14.74 3.10 1.27
C ILE A 237 -13.71 2.98 2.38
N LYS A 238 -12.68 3.84 2.41
CA LYS A 238 -11.68 3.88 3.50
C LYS A 238 -12.33 4.02 4.86
N LYS A 239 -13.28 4.96 4.98
CA LYS A 239 -14.04 5.20 6.22
C LYS A 239 -14.83 3.97 6.64
N LYS A 240 -15.53 3.31 5.71
CA LYS A 240 -16.28 2.07 6.00
C LYS A 240 -15.38 0.91 6.42
N LEU A 241 -14.21 0.77 5.81
CA LEU A 241 -13.23 -0.26 6.17
C LEU A 241 -12.45 0.07 7.46
N GLY A 242 -12.58 1.27 8.01
CA GLY A 242 -11.85 1.72 9.20
C GLY A 242 -10.35 1.91 8.95
N ILE A 243 -9.93 2.18 7.71
CA ILE A 243 -8.52 2.25 7.32
C ILE A 243 -8.11 3.72 7.15
N ASN A 244 -7.17 4.16 7.98
CA ASN A 244 -6.60 5.50 7.93
C ASN A 244 -5.21 5.50 7.28
N LEU A 245 -5.17 5.19 5.98
CA LEU A 245 -3.96 5.22 5.16
C LEU A 245 -4.04 6.33 4.11
N LYS A 246 -2.90 6.97 3.85
CA LYS A 246 -2.78 8.01 2.82
C LYS A 246 -2.83 7.45 1.38
N ASP A 247 -2.73 6.14 1.21
CA ASP A 247 -2.66 5.46 -0.09
C ASP A 247 -3.85 5.79 -0.99
N ASP A 248 -3.60 6.30 -2.19
CA ASP A 248 -4.63 6.51 -3.20
C ASP A 248 -4.83 5.22 -4.01
N PHE A 249 -6.00 4.60 -3.85
CA PHE A 249 -6.40 3.42 -4.64
C PHE A 249 -7.52 3.73 -5.63
N SER A 250 -7.84 5.00 -5.88
CA SER A 250 -8.89 5.39 -6.83
C SER A 250 -8.66 4.85 -8.24
N GLY A 251 -7.40 4.61 -8.62
CA GLY A 251 -7.01 3.96 -9.88
C GLY A 251 -7.38 2.49 -9.98
N LEU A 252 -7.71 1.81 -8.88
CA LEU A 252 -8.26 0.45 -8.88
C LEU A 252 -9.73 0.43 -9.34
N LEU A 253 -10.47 1.52 -9.13
CA LEU A 253 -11.90 1.57 -9.44
C LEU A 253 -12.11 1.73 -10.96
N PRO A 254 -13.01 0.95 -11.60
CA PRO A 254 -13.24 1.05 -13.04
C PRO A 254 -13.74 2.44 -13.51
N GLY A 255 -14.44 3.14 -12.62
CA GLY A 255 -15.08 4.42 -12.89
C GLY A 255 -15.78 4.94 -11.66
N ASP A 256 -16.59 5.98 -11.83
CA ASP A 256 -17.43 6.53 -10.76
C ASP A 256 -18.38 5.45 -10.25
N CYS A 257 -18.58 5.42 -8.94
CA CYS A 257 -19.19 4.28 -8.28
C CYS A 257 -19.85 4.67 -6.97
N GLU A 258 -20.90 3.95 -6.63
CA GLU A 258 -21.56 4.08 -5.34
C GLU A 258 -21.40 2.82 -4.51
N ILE A 259 -21.46 3.00 -3.19
CA ILE A 259 -21.37 1.89 -2.25
C ILE A 259 -22.75 1.24 -2.15
N VAL A 260 -22.78 -0.07 -2.34
CA VAL A 260 -23.97 -0.89 -2.09
C VAL A 260 -24.12 -1.02 -0.57
N GLN A 261 -25.29 -0.65 -0.04
CA GLN A 261 -25.62 -0.80 1.37
C GLN A 261 -25.88 -2.25 1.73
#